data_AF-A0A955EDP5-F1
#
_entry.id   AF-A0A955EDP5-F1
#
_cell.length_a   1.000
_cell.length_b   1.000
_cell.length_c   1.000
_cell.angle_alpha   90.00
_cell.angle_beta   90.00
_cell.angle_gamma   90.00
#
_symmetry.space_group_name_H-M   'P 1'
#
loop_
_entity.id
_entity.type
_entity.pdbx_description
1 polymer ?
#
loop_
_entity_poly.entity_id
_entity_poly.type
_entity_poly.pdbx_seq_one_letter_code
_entity_poly.pdbx_strand_id
1 'polypeptide(L)'
;MKWIKGAGSAAVAFAASAFLSTSVAQAQPDRGDTPDRVLMVNINGSYNGDAVNIGNTLTNAGADMTYLNLTSNGQVAAALAAADPPYDQVWVFDLSTGADGYPSDFNAIAAWFDAANQEIICDGRMISSYWSGRWTGEGQQLTENYYENLRLRGGGVVIGTDHNSFHNAGANHLCTALGLNPFVGNFSLTFIPIDEGSPIMSVPNAVGSDAGGGERQLYDDSSPGQAPFGVQPNGRILYSVAWHSGNVNTPGITTTIQGEVG
;
A
#
# COMPACT_ATOMS: atom_id res chain seq x y z
N MET A 1 -73.26 -20.70 7.64
CA MET A 1 -72.02 -21.52 7.63
C MET A 1 -71.22 -21.13 6.39
N LYS A 2 -69.90 -20.88 6.51
CA LYS A 2 -68.98 -20.29 5.49
C LYS A 2 -69.31 -18.82 5.10
N TRP A 3 -68.46 -17.81 5.39
CA TRP A 3 -67.07 -17.49 4.94
C TRP A 3 -67.09 -16.78 3.56
N ILE A 4 -66.41 -15.66 3.28
CA ILE A 4 -65.35 -14.83 3.95
C ILE A 4 -65.65 -13.31 3.77
N LYS A 5 -65.06 -12.40 4.59
CA LYS A 5 -64.83 -10.97 4.24
C LYS A 5 -63.35 -10.78 3.85
N GLY A 6 -63.07 -10.26 2.65
CA GLY A 6 -61.71 -9.97 2.21
C GLY A 6 -61.16 -8.69 2.84
N ALA A 7 -59.94 -8.74 3.36
CA ALA A 7 -59.18 -7.57 3.80
C ALA A 7 -58.21 -7.15 2.67
N GLY A 8 -58.47 -6.01 2.04
CA GLY A 8 -57.52 -5.38 1.13
C GLY A 8 -56.44 -4.67 1.94
N SER A 9 -55.21 -5.19 1.92
CA SER A 9 -54.06 -4.51 2.52
C SER A 9 -53.50 -3.49 1.53
N ALA A 10 -53.58 -2.20 1.87
CA ALA A 10 -52.94 -1.14 1.09
C ALA A 10 -51.46 -1.05 1.49
N ALA A 11 -50.57 -1.57 0.63
CA ALA A 11 -49.13 -1.42 0.83
C ALA A 11 -48.70 0.03 0.58
N VAL A 12 -48.23 0.71 1.64
CA VAL A 12 -47.63 2.04 1.53
C VAL A 12 -46.17 1.87 1.09
N ALA A 13 -45.89 2.13 -0.18
CA ALA A 13 -44.53 2.11 -0.70
C ALA A 13 -43.78 3.40 -0.29
N PHE A 14 -42.90 3.29 0.71
CA PHE A 14 -41.89 4.33 0.98
C PHE A 14 -40.75 4.18 -0.02
N ALA A 15 -40.66 5.08 -0.99
CA ALA A 15 -39.51 5.19 -1.88
C ALA A 15 -38.34 5.84 -1.11
N ALA A 16 -37.43 5.01 -0.59
CA ALA A 16 -36.16 5.49 -0.06
C ALA A 16 -35.25 5.91 -1.22
N SER A 17 -35.19 7.20 -1.52
CA SER A 17 -34.30 7.77 -2.53
C SER A 17 -32.87 7.79 -1.98
N ALA A 18 -32.13 6.69 -2.14
CA ALA A 18 -30.73 6.62 -1.79
C ALA A 18 -29.91 7.51 -2.71
N PHE A 19 -29.30 8.57 -2.16
CA PHE A 19 -28.25 9.32 -2.84
C PHE A 19 -26.99 8.46 -2.93
N LEU A 20 -26.84 7.73 -4.03
CA LEU A 20 -25.57 7.14 -4.44
C LEU A 20 -24.65 8.27 -4.94
N SER A 21 -24.02 8.95 -3.98
CA SER A 21 -22.89 9.83 -4.23
C SER A 21 -21.66 8.99 -4.53
N THR A 22 -21.52 8.52 -5.78
CA THR A 22 -20.23 8.08 -6.30
C THR A 22 -19.30 9.29 -6.40
N SER A 23 -18.60 9.61 -5.31
CA SER A 23 -17.48 10.55 -5.35
C SER A 23 -16.34 9.85 -6.08
N VAL A 24 -16.34 9.96 -7.41
CA VAL A 24 -15.10 9.76 -8.18
C VAL A 24 -14.10 10.73 -7.58
N ALA A 25 -13.03 10.22 -6.97
CA ALA A 25 -11.96 11.08 -6.49
C ALA A 25 -11.52 11.94 -7.69
N GLN A 26 -11.71 13.26 -7.60
CA GLN A 26 -11.27 14.13 -8.68
C GLN A 26 -9.76 13.98 -8.76
N ALA A 27 -9.29 13.41 -9.88
CA ALA A 27 -7.87 13.41 -10.19
C ALA A 27 -7.34 14.83 -9.97
N GLN A 28 -6.23 14.94 -9.23
CA GLN A 28 -5.54 16.22 -9.08
C GLN A 28 -5.27 16.79 -10.48
N PRO A 29 -5.29 18.13 -10.65
CA PRO A 29 -4.91 18.73 -11.92
C PRO A 29 -3.53 18.21 -12.31
N ASP A 30 -3.38 17.86 -13.58
CA ASP A 30 -2.17 17.30 -14.17
C ASP A 30 -0.92 18.05 -13.65
N ARG A 31 -0.07 17.33 -12.89
CA ARG A 31 1.17 17.87 -12.31
C ARG A 31 2.22 18.20 -13.39
N GLY A 32 1.95 17.81 -14.65
CA GLY A 32 2.83 18.00 -15.78
C GLY A 32 4.11 17.18 -15.66
N ASP A 33 5.14 17.61 -16.39
CA ASP A 33 6.46 16.96 -16.42
C ASP A 33 7.31 17.22 -15.16
N THR A 34 6.72 17.70 -14.05
CA THR A 34 7.47 17.94 -12.80
C THR A 34 7.67 16.61 -12.07
N PRO A 35 8.92 16.20 -11.75
CA PRO A 35 9.18 15.04 -10.91
C PRO A 35 8.50 15.15 -9.54
N ASP A 36 7.81 14.08 -9.13
CA ASP A 36 7.43 13.91 -7.73
C ASP A 36 8.70 13.80 -6.87
N ARG A 37 8.73 14.51 -5.74
CA ARG A 37 9.81 14.41 -4.76
C ARG A 37 9.57 13.22 -3.84
N VAL A 38 10.46 12.24 -3.87
CA VAL A 38 10.28 10.96 -3.15
C VAL A 38 11.36 10.79 -2.07
N LEU A 39 10.94 10.56 -0.83
CA LEU A 39 11.82 10.20 0.27
C LEU A 39 11.79 8.68 0.47
N MET A 40 12.83 7.99 -0.02
CA MET A 40 13.01 6.55 0.18
C MET A 40 13.77 6.29 1.48
N VAL A 41 13.11 5.67 2.44
CA VAL A 41 13.59 5.36 3.79
C VAL A 41 13.82 3.85 3.91
N ASN A 42 15.07 3.44 4.03
CA ASN A 42 15.45 2.07 4.35
C ASN A 42 15.75 1.95 5.85
N ILE A 43 15.02 1.07 6.54
CA ILE A 43 15.40 0.65 7.89
C ILE A 43 16.52 -0.38 7.75
N ASN A 44 17.71 -0.02 8.26
CA ASN A 44 18.95 -0.74 7.96
C ASN A 44 18.95 -2.17 8.52
N GLY A 45 18.98 -3.14 7.61
CA GLY A 45 18.92 -4.56 7.90
C GLY A 45 19.70 -5.40 6.89
N SER A 46 19.35 -6.69 6.78
CA SER A 46 20.04 -7.63 5.87
C SER A 46 19.75 -7.38 4.38
N TYR A 47 18.67 -6.66 4.07
CA TYR A 47 18.12 -6.48 2.72
C TYR A 47 18.32 -5.06 2.15
N ASN A 48 19.32 -4.33 2.66
CA ASN A 48 19.64 -2.97 2.19
C ASN A 48 19.87 -2.87 0.66
N GLY A 49 20.27 -3.97 0.01
CA GLY A 49 20.42 -4.03 -1.45
C GLY A 49 19.09 -3.90 -2.20
N ASP A 50 18.00 -4.43 -1.65
CA ASP A 50 16.68 -4.38 -2.27
C ASP A 50 16.04 -3.00 -2.12
N ALA A 51 16.27 -2.33 -0.98
CA ALA A 51 15.92 -0.91 -0.84
C ALA A 51 16.67 0.00 -1.82
N VAL A 52 17.94 -0.30 -2.12
CA VAL A 52 18.69 0.38 -3.20
C VAL A 52 18.08 0.09 -4.57
N ASN A 53 17.60 -1.14 -4.82
CA ASN A 53 16.91 -1.48 -6.07
C ASN A 53 15.56 -0.74 -6.22
N ILE A 54 14.80 -0.56 -5.12
CA ILE A 54 13.61 0.32 -5.08
C ILE A 54 14.01 1.76 -5.43
N GLY A 55 15.00 2.33 -4.74
CA GLY A 55 15.48 3.71 -5.00
C GLY A 55 15.97 3.94 -6.43
N ASN A 56 16.69 2.97 -7.00
CA ASN A 56 17.10 2.99 -8.40
C ASN A 56 15.89 2.98 -9.35
N THR A 57 14.87 2.16 -9.05
CA THR A 57 13.64 2.09 -9.85
C THR A 57 12.89 3.42 -9.82
N LEU A 58 12.69 4.00 -8.64
CA LEU A 58 12.06 5.32 -8.48
C LEU A 58 12.79 6.41 -9.27
N THR A 59 14.13 6.41 -9.22
CA THR A 59 14.96 7.35 -9.98
C THR A 59 14.81 7.15 -11.50
N ASN A 60 14.78 5.90 -11.96
CA ASN A 60 14.60 5.55 -13.38
C ASN A 60 13.18 5.88 -13.88
N ALA A 61 12.17 5.81 -13.01
CA ALA A 61 10.80 6.23 -13.27
C ALA A 61 10.63 7.77 -13.29
N GLY A 62 11.68 8.53 -12.96
CA GLY A 62 11.72 9.99 -13.08
C GLY A 62 11.49 10.77 -11.77
N ALA A 63 11.56 10.13 -10.61
CA ALA A 63 11.42 10.82 -9.31
C ALA A 63 12.65 11.69 -8.93
N ASP A 64 12.42 12.81 -8.26
CA ASP A 64 13.46 13.53 -7.49
C ASP A 64 13.63 12.82 -6.15
N MET A 65 14.52 11.82 -6.12
CA MET A 65 14.60 10.82 -5.05
C MET A 65 15.71 11.11 -4.03
N THR A 66 15.34 11.28 -2.76
CA THR A 66 16.25 11.30 -1.61
C THR A 66 16.26 9.92 -0.95
N TYR A 67 17.43 9.26 -0.88
CA TYR A 67 17.59 7.98 -0.19
C TYR A 67 18.18 8.16 1.21
N LEU A 68 17.51 7.61 2.22
CA LEU A 68 17.97 7.54 3.61
C LEU A 68 18.09 6.09 4.08
N ASN A 69 19.33 5.65 4.35
CA ASN A 69 19.56 4.45 5.15
C ASN A 69 19.61 4.83 6.64
N LEU A 70 18.60 4.42 7.42
CA LEU A 70 18.49 4.81 8.82
C LEU A 70 19.55 4.12 9.68
N THR A 71 20.27 4.92 10.46
CA THR A 71 21.25 4.44 11.45
C THR A 71 21.01 5.08 12.82
N SER A 72 20.11 6.07 12.90
CA SER A 72 19.75 6.80 14.12
C SER A 72 18.36 7.43 13.99
N ASN A 73 17.65 7.56 15.11
CA ASN A 73 16.35 8.22 15.20
C ASN A 73 16.47 9.75 14.96
N GLY A 74 15.61 10.29 14.10
CA GLY A 74 15.51 11.70 13.76
C GLY A 74 16.02 12.07 12.36
N GLN A 75 16.55 11.11 11.58
CA GLN A 75 17.08 11.36 10.24
C GLN A 75 15.96 11.69 9.22
N VAL A 76 14.83 10.97 9.27
CA VAL A 76 13.66 11.26 8.42
C VAL A 76 13.01 12.55 8.88
N ALA A 77 12.87 12.75 10.19
CA ALA A 77 12.29 13.97 10.75
C ALA A 77 13.06 15.22 10.32
N ALA A 78 14.40 15.16 10.31
CA ALA A 78 15.25 16.23 9.81
C ALA A 78 15.09 16.45 8.28
N ALA A 79 15.00 15.37 7.49
CA ALA A 79 14.82 15.47 6.04
C ALA A 79 13.46 16.04 5.65
N LEU A 80 12.37 15.63 6.31
CA LEU A 80 11.03 16.17 6.11
C LEU A 80 10.97 17.66 6.50
N ALA A 81 11.56 18.04 7.64
CA ALA A 81 11.58 19.43 8.10
C ALA A 81 12.45 20.38 7.25
N ALA A 82 13.43 19.85 6.51
CA ALA A 82 14.30 20.62 5.62
C ALA A 82 13.83 20.65 4.15
N ALA A 83 12.75 19.94 3.82
CA ALA A 83 12.25 19.84 2.45
C ALA A 83 11.48 21.10 2.02
N ASP A 84 12.05 21.84 1.07
CA ASP A 84 11.39 22.93 0.34
C ASP A 84 11.60 22.74 -1.18
N PRO A 85 10.54 22.52 -1.98
CA PRO A 85 9.18 22.20 -1.54
C PRO A 85 9.12 20.85 -0.79
N PRO A 86 8.04 20.56 -0.04
CA PRO A 86 7.86 19.28 0.66
C PRO A 86 7.95 18.06 -0.26
N TYR A 87 8.20 16.88 0.33
CA TYR A 87 8.10 15.62 -0.40
C TYR A 87 6.64 15.30 -0.76
N ASP A 88 6.47 14.69 -1.93
CA ASP A 88 5.18 14.19 -2.42
C ASP A 88 4.94 12.75 -1.95
N GLN A 89 5.98 11.93 -1.90
CA GLN A 89 5.88 10.53 -1.46
C GLN A 89 6.92 10.19 -0.41
N VAL A 90 6.54 9.36 0.55
CA VAL A 90 7.46 8.74 1.53
C VAL A 90 7.35 7.24 1.41
N TRP A 91 8.46 6.58 1.14
CA TRP A 91 8.53 5.13 1.00
C TRP A 91 9.32 4.58 2.16
N VAL A 92 8.75 3.66 2.93
CA VAL A 92 9.42 3.03 4.08
C VAL A 92 9.54 1.54 3.81
N PHE A 93 10.78 1.08 3.73
CA PHE A 93 11.13 -0.32 3.58
C PHE A 93 11.75 -0.82 4.87
N ASP A 94 11.09 -1.77 5.52
CA ASP A 94 11.53 -2.35 6.78
C ASP A 94 11.68 -3.87 6.69
N LEU A 95 12.93 -4.28 6.52
CA LEU A 95 13.40 -5.67 6.64
C LEU A 95 14.59 -5.76 7.60
N SER A 96 14.55 -4.95 8.65
CA SER A 96 15.43 -5.08 9.80
C SER A 96 14.88 -6.16 10.73
N THR A 97 15.76 -6.99 11.30
CA THR A 97 15.42 -7.86 12.44
C THR A 97 15.90 -7.24 13.75
N GLY A 98 16.09 -5.92 13.75
CA GLY A 98 16.77 -5.16 14.79
C GLY A 98 15.81 -4.59 15.84
N ALA A 99 16.34 -3.63 16.61
CA ALA A 99 15.54 -2.81 17.51
C ALA A 99 15.21 -1.49 16.79
N ASP A 100 14.19 -1.50 15.94
CA ASP A 100 13.88 -0.39 15.03
C ASP A 100 13.09 0.74 15.71
N GLY A 101 13.72 1.30 16.74
CA GLY A 101 13.21 2.40 17.55
C GLY A 101 13.48 3.77 16.92
N TYR A 102 12.71 4.12 15.89
CA TYR A 102 12.75 5.42 15.21
C TYR A 102 11.50 6.29 15.46
N PRO A 103 11.05 6.51 16.72
CA PRO A 103 9.77 7.14 17.01
C PRO A 103 9.67 8.60 16.57
N SER A 104 10.78 9.36 16.52
CA SER A 104 10.77 10.73 16.01
C SER A 104 10.57 10.75 14.50
N ASP A 105 11.14 9.78 13.79
CA ASP A 105 10.96 9.63 12.35
C ASP A 105 9.53 9.20 12.00
N PHE A 106 9.01 8.16 12.66
CA PHE A 106 7.64 7.67 12.41
C PHE A 106 6.57 8.71 12.75
N ASN A 107 6.74 9.46 13.84
CA ASN A 107 5.84 10.58 14.17
C ASN A 107 5.94 11.74 13.16
N ALA A 108 7.13 11.99 12.59
CA ALA A 108 7.29 13.01 11.56
C ALA A 108 6.66 12.59 10.22
N ILE A 109 6.76 11.31 9.84
CA ILE A 109 6.06 10.76 8.66
C ILE A 109 4.55 10.87 8.86
N ALA A 110 4.02 10.50 10.03
CA ALA A 110 2.59 10.64 10.32
C ALA A 110 2.12 12.10 10.26
N ALA A 111 2.88 13.05 10.85
CA ALA A 111 2.54 14.47 10.80
C ALA A 111 2.64 15.07 9.37
N TRP A 112 3.57 14.59 8.54
CA TRP A 112 3.64 14.94 7.11
C TRP A 112 2.43 14.38 6.35
N PHE A 113 2.07 13.12 6.60
CA PHE A 113 0.93 12.45 5.98
C PHE A 113 -0.41 13.09 6.36
N ASP A 114 -0.62 13.46 7.63
CA ASP A 114 -1.86 14.13 8.06
C ASP A 114 -2.03 15.54 7.48
N ALA A 115 -0.94 16.18 7.01
CA ALA A 115 -0.98 17.51 6.42
C ALA A 115 -1.50 17.53 4.96
N ALA A 116 -1.52 16.37 4.27
CA ALA A 116 -1.98 16.24 2.90
C ALA A 116 -2.89 15.01 2.79
N ASN A 117 -4.09 15.12 2.18
CA ASN A 117 -4.99 13.96 2.08
C ASN A 117 -4.49 12.93 1.05
N GLN A 118 -3.52 12.13 1.47
CA GLN A 118 -2.70 11.25 0.64
C GLN A 118 -3.19 9.80 0.62
N GLU A 119 -2.63 9.01 -0.29
CA GLU A 119 -2.88 7.58 -0.42
C GLU A 119 -1.89 6.73 0.40
N ILE A 120 -2.27 5.50 0.70
CA ILE A 120 -1.45 4.50 1.42
C ILE A 120 -1.34 3.25 0.57
N ILE A 121 -0.15 2.65 0.50
CA ILE A 121 0.08 1.28 0.01
C ILE A 121 0.83 0.52 1.11
N CYS A 122 0.28 -0.62 1.53
CA CYS A 122 0.89 -1.52 2.52
C CYS A 122 1.19 -2.86 1.85
N ASP A 123 2.46 -3.26 1.87
CA ASP A 123 2.96 -4.43 1.17
C ASP A 123 3.72 -5.32 2.18
N GLY A 124 3.06 -6.41 2.61
CA GLY A 124 3.61 -7.40 3.54
C GLY A 124 4.42 -8.50 2.85
N ARG A 125 4.70 -8.35 1.55
CA ARG A 125 5.39 -9.33 0.71
C ARG A 125 6.60 -8.76 0.00
N MET A 126 7.05 -7.56 0.37
CA MET A 126 7.93 -6.74 -0.46
C MET A 126 9.25 -7.48 -0.78
N ILE A 127 9.73 -8.39 0.09
CA ILE A 127 10.84 -9.29 -0.27
C ILE A 127 10.53 -10.11 -1.52
N SER A 128 9.36 -10.76 -1.63
CA SER A 128 9.04 -11.68 -2.73
C SER A 128 9.21 -11.03 -4.12
N SER A 129 8.88 -9.75 -4.26
CA SER A 129 9.03 -9.01 -5.52
C SER A 129 10.50 -8.80 -5.94
N TYR A 130 11.44 -8.87 -4.98
CA TYR A 130 12.88 -8.67 -5.17
C TYR A 130 13.70 -9.97 -5.05
N TRP A 131 13.15 -10.96 -4.34
CA TRP A 131 13.79 -12.22 -3.98
C TRP A 131 14.33 -12.98 -5.19
N SER A 132 15.44 -13.68 -5.00
CA SER A 132 16.13 -14.44 -6.06
C SER A 132 16.47 -13.61 -7.32
N GLY A 133 16.60 -12.29 -7.19
CA GLY A 133 16.99 -11.39 -8.30
C GLY A 133 15.83 -10.88 -9.15
N ARG A 134 14.57 -11.00 -8.70
CA ARG A 134 13.37 -10.54 -9.43
C ARG A 134 13.24 -9.01 -9.57
N TRP A 135 14.18 -8.24 -9.03
CA TRP A 135 14.12 -6.79 -9.05
C TRP A 135 14.00 -6.18 -10.46
N THR A 136 14.55 -6.80 -11.51
CA THR A 136 14.39 -6.33 -12.92
C THR A 136 13.07 -6.76 -13.58
N GLY A 137 12.21 -7.47 -12.85
CA GLY A 137 10.90 -7.93 -13.30
C GLY A 137 9.81 -7.42 -12.36
N GLU A 138 9.28 -8.32 -11.53
CA GLU A 138 8.15 -8.03 -10.62
C GLU A 138 8.44 -6.85 -9.69
N GLY A 139 9.62 -6.78 -9.07
CA GLY A 139 9.99 -5.69 -8.15
C GLY A 139 10.02 -4.31 -8.81
N GLN A 140 10.66 -4.20 -9.98
CA GLN A 140 10.68 -2.96 -10.77
C GLN A 140 9.25 -2.57 -11.17
N GLN A 141 8.49 -3.49 -11.75
CA GLN A 141 7.17 -3.18 -12.29
C GLN A 141 6.16 -2.79 -11.20
N LEU A 142 6.16 -3.46 -10.04
CA LEU A 142 5.33 -3.08 -8.89
C LEU A 142 5.74 -1.71 -8.34
N THR A 143 7.04 -1.42 -8.25
CA THR A 143 7.54 -0.13 -7.76
C THR A 143 7.17 1.02 -8.71
N GLU A 144 7.30 0.83 -10.01
CA GLU A 144 6.81 1.77 -11.03
C GLU A 144 5.29 1.99 -10.91
N ASN A 145 4.51 0.92 -10.66
CA ASN A 145 3.07 1.01 -10.48
C ASN A 145 2.66 1.78 -9.23
N TYR A 146 3.28 1.49 -8.09
CA TYR A 146 3.03 2.19 -6.83
C TYR A 146 3.40 3.67 -6.98
N TYR A 147 4.56 3.97 -7.58
CA TYR A 147 5.02 5.35 -7.80
C TYR A 147 4.06 6.17 -8.66
N GLU A 148 3.69 5.68 -9.84
CA GLU A 148 2.81 6.44 -10.76
C GLU A 148 1.41 6.59 -10.17
N ASN A 149 0.88 5.57 -9.49
CA ASN A 149 -0.45 5.66 -8.89
C ASN A 149 -0.52 6.63 -7.70
N LEU A 150 0.55 6.76 -6.92
CA LEU A 150 0.68 7.81 -5.91
C LEU A 150 0.81 9.18 -6.60
N ARG A 151 1.69 9.31 -7.61
CA ARG A 151 1.90 10.56 -8.38
C ARG A 151 0.60 11.12 -8.94
N LEU A 152 -0.19 10.28 -9.61
CA LEU A 152 -1.50 10.63 -10.19
C LEU A 152 -2.56 11.06 -9.14
N ARG A 153 -2.33 10.77 -7.86
CA ARG A 153 -3.26 11.08 -6.75
C ARG A 153 -2.75 12.15 -5.79
N GLY A 154 -1.62 12.79 -6.10
CA GLY A 154 -1.02 13.85 -5.28
C GLY A 154 -0.05 13.35 -4.20
N GLY A 155 0.40 12.09 -4.32
CA GLY A 155 1.41 11.50 -3.47
C GLY A 155 0.88 10.59 -2.35
N GLY A 156 1.78 10.17 -1.46
CA GLY A 156 1.43 9.35 -0.30
C GLY A 156 2.52 8.41 0.20
N VAL A 157 2.12 7.42 0.99
CA VAL A 157 3.04 6.56 1.73
C VAL A 157 3.02 5.11 1.25
N VAL A 158 4.20 4.53 1.05
CA VAL A 158 4.39 3.08 0.87
C VAL A 158 5.03 2.51 2.13
N ILE A 159 4.49 1.41 2.66
CA ILE A 159 5.09 0.65 3.76
C ILE A 159 5.33 -0.79 3.25
N GLY A 160 6.59 -1.10 2.96
CA GLY A 160 7.04 -2.42 2.50
C GLY A 160 7.75 -3.19 3.61
N THR A 161 7.33 -4.43 3.84
CA THR A 161 7.94 -5.36 4.81
C THR A 161 7.70 -6.81 4.37
N ASP A 162 7.92 -7.77 5.26
CA ASP A 162 7.74 -9.21 5.03
C ASP A 162 7.04 -9.85 6.25
N HIS A 163 7.47 -10.99 6.82
CA HIS A 163 6.82 -11.56 8.01
C HIS A 163 7.23 -10.92 9.35
N ASN A 164 6.67 -11.49 10.43
CA ASN A 164 6.84 -11.13 11.84
C ASN A 164 8.29 -11.00 12.37
N SER A 165 9.31 -11.45 11.64
CA SER A 165 10.72 -11.20 12.01
C SER A 165 11.14 -9.76 11.72
N PHE A 166 10.39 -9.07 10.85
CA PHE A 166 10.66 -7.73 10.37
C PHE A 166 9.58 -6.75 10.86
N HIS A 167 8.32 -6.99 10.48
CA HIS A 167 7.25 -6.00 10.69
C HIS A 167 6.94 -5.71 12.17
N ASN A 168 7.34 -6.57 13.10
CA ASN A 168 7.08 -6.43 14.53
C ASN A 168 7.69 -5.17 15.16
N ALA A 169 8.67 -4.52 14.51
CA ALA A 169 9.26 -3.27 14.96
C ALA A 169 8.89 -2.10 14.04
N GLY A 170 9.75 -1.71 13.10
CA GLY A 170 9.66 -0.42 12.40
C GLY A 170 8.35 -0.21 11.64
N ALA A 171 7.95 -1.18 10.82
CA ALA A 171 6.71 -1.13 10.05
C ALA A 171 5.47 -0.99 10.95
N ASN A 172 5.36 -1.77 12.03
CA ASN A 172 4.21 -1.68 12.95
C ASN A 172 4.25 -0.45 13.86
N HIS A 173 5.44 0.08 14.20
CA HIS A 173 5.57 1.39 14.85
C HIS A 173 5.05 2.52 13.94
N LEU A 174 5.38 2.48 12.64
CA LEU A 174 4.86 3.43 11.65
C LEU A 174 3.35 3.26 11.42
N CYS A 175 2.84 2.03 11.32
CA CYS A 175 1.40 1.77 11.24
C CYS A 175 0.66 2.36 12.44
N THR A 176 1.22 2.21 13.64
CA THR A 176 0.66 2.81 14.87
C THR A 176 0.64 4.34 14.79
N ALA A 177 1.72 4.97 14.31
CA ALA A 177 1.81 6.43 14.15
C ALA A 177 0.79 6.96 13.11
N LEU A 178 0.56 6.22 12.03
CA LEU A 178 -0.43 6.54 10.99
C LEU A 178 -1.88 6.17 11.36
N GLY A 179 -2.12 5.54 12.52
CA GLY A 179 -3.45 5.07 12.92
C GLY A 179 -3.99 3.93 12.06
N LEU A 180 -3.11 3.03 11.60
CA LEU A 180 -3.43 1.79 10.90
C LEU A 180 -3.43 0.60 11.87
N ASN A 181 -4.11 -0.48 11.51
CA ASN A 181 -3.86 -1.79 12.11
C ASN A 181 -2.43 -2.25 11.76
N PRO A 182 -1.83 -3.17 12.54
CA PRO A 182 -0.49 -3.70 12.23
C PRO A 182 -0.51 -4.71 11.08
N PHE A 183 0.65 -4.89 10.43
CA PHE A 183 1.00 -6.11 9.72
C PHE A 183 1.04 -7.29 10.70
N VAL A 184 0.61 -8.47 10.25
CA VAL A 184 0.48 -9.67 11.08
C VAL A 184 0.85 -10.94 10.33
N GLY A 185 1.13 -12.02 11.07
CA GLY A 185 1.23 -13.36 10.52
C GLY A 185 2.54 -13.67 9.79
N ASN A 186 2.52 -14.82 9.14
CA ASN A 186 3.62 -15.41 8.38
C ASN A 186 3.00 -16.50 7.50
N PHE A 187 3.09 -16.39 6.18
CA PHE A 187 2.53 -17.33 5.22
C PHE A 187 3.65 -18.03 4.45
N SER A 188 3.36 -19.20 3.89
CA SER A 188 4.31 -19.95 3.07
C SER A 188 3.58 -20.51 1.86
N LEU A 189 3.60 -19.75 0.78
CA LEU A 189 3.03 -20.11 -0.52
C LEU A 189 4.11 -19.88 -1.59
N THR A 190 3.78 -20.09 -2.86
CA THR A 190 4.65 -19.72 -3.99
C THR A 190 4.12 -18.50 -4.74
N PHE A 191 2.80 -18.32 -4.74
CA PHE A 191 2.10 -17.27 -5.47
C PHE A 191 0.84 -16.82 -4.74
N ILE A 192 0.38 -15.60 -5.03
CA ILE A 192 -0.99 -15.13 -4.71
C ILE A 192 -1.68 -14.54 -5.93
N PRO A 193 -3.02 -14.69 -6.05
CA PRO A 193 -3.82 -13.91 -6.98
C PRO A 193 -3.83 -12.42 -6.65
N ILE A 194 -4.09 -11.62 -7.67
CA ILE A 194 -4.25 -10.17 -7.60
C ILE A 194 -5.63 -9.71 -8.07
N ASP A 195 -6.01 -8.50 -7.67
CA ASP A 195 -7.07 -7.73 -8.31
C ASP A 195 -6.51 -7.10 -9.59
N GLU A 196 -6.78 -7.72 -10.75
CA GLU A 196 -6.35 -7.21 -12.06
C GLU A 196 -7.02 -5.88 -12.45
N GLY A 197 -8.16 -5.56 -11.84
CA GLY A 197 -8.83 -4.25 -11.97
C GLY A 197 -8.21 -3.16 -11.10
N SER A 198 -7.32 -3.51 -10.17
CA SER A 198 -6.59 -2.52 -9.37
C SER A 198 -5.57 -1.77 -10.23
N PRO A 199 -5.55 -0.41 -10.17
CA PRO A 199 -4.62 0.36 -10.98
C PRO A 199 -3.16 0.21 -10.51
N ILE A 200 -2.92 -0.18 -9.24
CA ILE A 200 -1.57 -0.54 -8.77
C ILE A 200 -1.09 -1.91 -9.27
N MET A 201 -1.96 -2.69 -9.93
CA MET A 201 -1.63 -3.96 -10.60
C MET A 201 -1.54 -3.85 -12.13
N SER A 202 -1.86 -2.68 -12.69
CA SER A 202 -2.05 -2.50 -14.15
C SER A 202 -1.46 -1.23 -14.75
N VAL A 203 -1.09 -0.22 -13.94
CA VAL A 203 -0.62 1.10 -14.43
C VAL A 203 0.70 1.51 -13.76
N PRO A 204 1.78 1.82 -14.50
CA PRO A 204 1.89 1.73 -15.96
C PRO A 204 2.11 0.30 -16.48
N ASN A 205 2.45 -0.65 -15.61
CA ASN A 205 2.74 -2.03 -15.96
C ASN A 205 1.59 -2.97 -15.58
N ALA A 206 1.26 -3.88 -16.49
CA ALA A 206 0.53 -5.08 -16.15
C ALA A 206 1.44 -6.03 -15.35
N VAL A 207 1.34 -6.08 -14.02
CA VAL A 207 2.15 -6.96 -13.14
C VAL A 207 1.48 -8.30 -12.86
N GLY A 208 2.29 -9.32 -12.59
CA GLY A 208 1.86 -10.69 -12.32
C GLY A 208 2.01 -11.62 -13.53
N SER A 209 2.30 -12.89 -13.25
CA SER A 209 2.42 -13.95 -14.25
C SER A 209 1.13 -14.77 -14.36
N ASP A 210 0.83 -15.28 -15.56
CA ASP A 210 -0.31 -16.16 -15.78
C ASP A 210 -0.04 -17.51 -15.09
N ALA A 211 -0.87 -17.88 -14.11
CA ALA A 211 -0.73 -19.15 -13.39
C ALA A 211 -1.19 -20.39 -14.19
N GLY A 212 -1.18 -20.31 -15.53
CA GLY A 212 -1.71 -21.33 -16.44
C GLY A 212 -3.23 -21.52 -16.41
N GLY A 213 -3.95 -20.77 -15.57
CA GLY A 213 -5.41 -20.81 -15.39
C GLY A 213 -6.17 -19.56 -15.84
N GLY A 214 -5.46 -18.51 -16.27
CA GLY A 214 -6.06 -17.23 -16.70
C GLY A 214 -6.18 -16.16 -15.61
N GLU A 215 -5.89 -16.51 -14.35
CA GLU A 215 -5.71 -15.54 -13.24
C GLU A 215 -4.23 -15.15 -13.15
N ARG A 216 -3.96 -13.84 -12.99
CA ARG A 216 -2.60 -13.31 -12.81
C ARG A 216 -2.18 -13.37 -11.34
N GLN A 217 -0.90 -13.69 -11.11
CA GLN A 217 -0.36 -13.94 -9.77
C GLN A 217 1.03 -13.33 -9.55
N LEU A 218 1.30 -12.88 -8.33
CA LEU A 218 2.61 -12.40 -7.84
C LEU A 218 3.33 -13.47 -7.04
N TYR A 219 4.67 -13.49 -7.03
CA TYR A 219 5.46 -14.42 -6.20
C TYR A 219 5.23 -14.18 -4.71
N ASP A 220 5.16 -15.24 -3.90
CA ASP A 220 4.84 -15.25 -2.44
C ASP A 220 5.86 -16.03 -1.59
N ASP A 221 7.06 -16.29 -2.11
CA ASP A 221 8.00 -17.29 -1.61
C ASP A 221 9.07 -16.75 -0.64
N SER A 222 8.90 -15.52 -0.13
CA SER A 222 9.79 -14.91 0.88
C SER A 222 9.51 -15.31 2.32
N SER A 223 8.39 -15.99 2.60
CA SER A 223 7.72 -16.03 3.91
C SER A 223 7.08 -14.67 4.24
N PRO A 224 6.10 -14.19 3.47
CA PRO A 224 5.42 -12.89 3.64
C PRO A 224 4.61 -12.79 4.95
N GLY A 225 4.31 -11.56 5.34
CA GLY A 225 3.25 -11.20 6.29
C GLY A 225 1.96 -10.78 5.58
N GLN A 226 0.89 -10.64 6.35
CA GLN A 226 -0.37 -10.05 5.92
C GLN A 226 -0.39 -8.55 6.20
N ALA A 227 -0.79 -7.77 5.19
CA ALA A 227 -0.98 -6.32 5.28
C ALA A 227 -2.26 -5.95 6.06
N PRO A 228 -2.30 -4.78 6.72
CA PRO A 228 -3.51 -4.26 7.35
C PRO A 228 -4.60 -3.97 6.31
N PHE A 229 -5.85 -4.27 6.63
CA PHE A 229 -6.95 -4.28 5.65
C PHE A 229 -8.30 -3.88 6.27
N GLY A 230 -9.26 -3.51 5.42
CA GLY A 230 -10.58 -3.03 5.83
C GLY A 230 -10.53 -1.63 6.46
N VAL A 231 -11.49 -1.33 7.35
CA VAL A 231 -11.55 -0.04 8.06
C VAL A 231 -10.44 0.06 9.10
N GLN A 232 -9.64 1.12 9.01
CA GLN A 232 -8.52 1.41 9.90
C GLN A 232 -8.91 2.33 11.07
N PRO A 233 -8.15 2.36 12.17
CA PRO A 233 -8.39 3.27 13.30
C PRO A 233 -8.46 4.77 12.92
N ASN A 234 -7.72 5.20 11.89
CA ASN A 234 -7.78 6.56 11.33
C ASN A 234 -8.99 6.83 10.41
N GLY A 235 -9.89 5.86 10.24
CA GLY A 235 -11.10 5.96 9.42
C GLY A 235 -10.92 5.69 7.92
N ARG A 236 -9.69 5.46 7.44
CA ARG A 236 -9.43 5.06 6.05
C ARG A 236 -9.83 3.60 5.81
N ILE A 237 -10.09 3.25 4.55
CA ILE A 237 -10.34 1.87 4.12
C ILE A 237 -9.12 1.40 3.32
N LEU A 238 -8.55 0.25 3.70
CA LEU A 238 -7.50 -0.44 2.95
C LEU A 238 -8.11 -1.63 2.20
N TYR A 239 -8.21 -1.51 0.88
CA TYR A 239 -8.71 -2.54 -0.03
C TYR A 239 -7.64 -3.61 -0.29
N SER A 240 -8.05 -4.87 -0.37
CA SER A 240 -7.18 -6.01 -0.68
C SER A 240 -6.94 -6.11 -2.18
N VAL A 241 -5.70 -5.89 -2.63
CA VAL A 241 -5.35 -5.96 -4.07
C VAL A 241 -4.56 -7.22 -4.44
N ALA A 242 -4.05 -7.95 -3.45
CA ALA A 242 -3.41 -9.24 -3.64
C ALA A 242 -3.52 -10.04 -2.35
N TRP A 243 -3.88 -11.33 -2.39
CA TRP A 243 -4.22 -12.06 -1.16
C TRP A 243 -3.79 -13.54 -1.05
N HIS A 244 -3.27 -13.89 0.13
CA HIS A 244 -2.83 -15.23 0.48
C HIS A 244 -3.97 -16.25 0.39
N SER A 245 -3.63 -17.47 -0.03
CA SER A 245 -4.53 -18.64 -0.05
C SER A 245 -5.87 -18.43 -0.78
N GLY A 246 -5.97 -17.46 -1.70
CA GLY A 246 -7.22 -17.15 -2.40
C GLY A 246 -8.30 -16.49 -1.52
N ASN A 247 -7.97 -16.02 -0.32
CA ASN A 247 -8.89 -15.34 0.60
C ASN A 247 -8.59 -13.84 0.74
N VAL A 248 -9.48 -12.98 0.24
CA VAL A 248 -9.38 -11.51 0.31
C VAL A 248 -9.23 -10.93 1.74
N ASN A 249 -9.55 -11.70 2.78
CA ASN A 249 -9.36 -11.31 4.20
C ASN A 249 -7.97 -11.64 4.75
N THR A 250 -7.08 -12.18 3.92
CA THR A 250 -5.65 -12.38 4.22
C THR A 250 -4.78 -11.74 3.13
N PRO A 251 -4.83 -10.40 2.94
CA PRO A 251 -4.09 -9.73 1.88
C PRO A 251 -2.58 -9.70 2.15
N GLY A 252 -1.79 -9.92 1.09
CA GLY A 252 -0.36 -9.62 1.09
C GLY A 252 -0.07 -8.15 0.72
N ILE A 253 -0.96 -7.52 -0.06
CA ILE A 253 -0.90 -6.10 -0.41
C ILE A 253 -2.28 -5.45 -0.22
N THR A 254 -2.30 -4.27 0.38
CA THR A 254 -3.49 -3.41 0.46
C THR A 254 -3.19 -1.95 0.11
N THR A 255 -4.23 -1.19 -0.21
CA THR A 255 -4.11 0.25 -0.48
C THR A 255 -5.42 0.99 -0.22
N THR A 256 -5.37 2.31 -0.01
CA THR A 256 -6.56 3.18 -0.06
C THR A 256 -7.08 3.40 -1.49
N ILE A 257 -6.28 3.08 -2.52
CA ILE A 257 -6.64 3.20 -3.92
C ILE A 257 -7.57 2.05 -4.32
N GLN A 258 -8.85 2.35 -4.49
CA GLN A 258 -9.86 1.35 -4.82
C GLN A 258 -9.59 0.65 -6.17
N GLY A 259 -9.64 -0.68 -6.18
CA GLY A 259 -9.67 -1.53 -7.38
C GLY A 259 -11.08 -2.05 -7.70
N GLU A 260 -11.19 -3.23 -8.32
CA GLU A 260 -12.48 -3.89 -8.57
C GLU A 260 -12.90 -4.81 -7.41
N VAL A 261 -11.95 -5.26 -6.58
CA VAL A 261 -12.20 -6.13 -5.42
C VAL A 261 -12.19 -5.30 -4.13
N GLY A 262 -13.38 -5.03 -3.56
CA GLY A 262 -13.56 -4.25 -2.33
C GLY A 262 -14.93 -4.37 -1.70
#